data_AF-A0A3A9UAU0-F1
#
_entry.id   AF-A0A3A9UAU0-F1
#
_cell.length_a   1.000
_cell.length_b   1.000
_cell.length_c   1.000
_cell.angle_alpha   90.00
_cell.angle_beta   90.00
_cell.angle_gamma   90.00
#
_symmetry.space_group_name_H-M   'P 1'
#
loop_
_entity.id
_entity.type
_entity.pdbx_description
1 polymer ?
#
loop_
_entity_poly.entity_id
_entity_poly.type
_entity_poly.pdbx_seq_one_letter_code
_entity_poly.pdbx_strand_id
1 'polypeptide(L)'
;MEDFKMKLSNLLKVFAATATVAFSINANAATESKDIRFVGETQFAGFCKAIVNDDVRVLRSSLSRNVGRIGASQREVLRMVTSEEGLTCNGSSLIKFSEERHADAVHEYLTSRS
;
A
#
# COMPACT_ATOMS: atom_id res chain seq x y z
N MET A 1 67.37 5.33 -36.32
CA MET A 1 67.98 5.21 -34.98
C MET A 1 66.90 4.75 -34.02
N GLU A 2 67.09 3.55 -33.45
CA GLU A 2 66.79 3.17 -32.05
C GLU A 2 65.29 3.12 -31.67
N ASP A 3 64.61 1.96 -31.56
CA ASP A 3 64.90 0.75 -30.79
C ASP A 3 65.30 1.02 -29.34
N PHE A 4 64.32 1.29 -28.47
CA PHE A 4 64.44 1.00 -27.05
C PHE A 4 63.15 0.43 -26.46
N LYS A 5 62.91 -0.84 -26.81
CA LYS A 5 62.65 -1.92 -25.86
C LYS A 5 62.51 -1.49 -24.39
N MET A 6 61.28 -1.29 -23.94
CA MET A 6 60.90 -1.59 -22.56
C MET A 6 59.45 -2.07 -22.55
N LYS A 7 59.23 -3.34 -22.90
CA LYS A 7 58.90 -4.38 -21.92
C LYS A 7 57.96 -3.87 -20.82
N LEU A 8 56.66 -4.09 -21.08
CA LEU A 8 55.83 -4.98 -20.26
C LEU A 8 56.20 -5.00 -18.77
N SER A 9 55.79 -3.97 -18.03
CA SER A 9 55.62 -4.06 -16.59
C SER A 9 54.67 -2.97 -16.14
N ASN A 10 53.47 -3.40 -15.76
CA ASN A 10 52.59 -2.76 -14.78
C ASN A 10 51.59 -1.68 -15.25
N LEU A 11 50.34 -1.92 -14.81
CA LEU A 11 49.15 -1.05 -14.81
C LEU A 11 48.51 -0.82 -16.20
N LEU A 12 47.49 -1.53 -16.71
CA LEU A 12 46.39 -2.28 -16.09
C LEU A 12 45.63 -1.54 -14.98
N LYS A 13 45.49 -0.22 -15.10
CA LYS A 13 44.56 0.64 -14.33
C LYS A 13 44.31 1.85 -15.25
N VAL A 14 43.12 2.26 -15.68
CA VAL A 14 41.80 2.31 -15.08
C VAL A 14 40.81 2.46 -16.24
N PHE A 15 39.95 1.47 -16.49
CA PHE A 15 38.75 1.68 -17.30
C PHE A 15 37.71 2.35 -16.39
N ALA A 16 37.49 3.65 -16.60
CA ALA A 16 36.47 4.41 -15.89
C ALA A 16 35.07 3.99 -16.39
N ALA A 17 34.42 3.07 -15.67
CA ALA A 17 33.01 2.78 -15.85
C ALA A 17 32.22 3.45 -14.71
N THR A 18 31.80 4.70 -14.92
CA THR A 18 30.86 5.39 -14.03
C THR A 18 29.46 4.82 -14.24
N ALA A 19 29.14 3.72 -13.54
CA ALA A 19 27.77 3.27 -13.39
C ALA A 19 27.06 4.16 -12.37
N THR A 20 26.34 5.18 -12.85
CA THR A 20 25.39 5.93 -12.03
C THR A 20 24.19 5.04 -11.75
N VAL A 21 24.26 4.26 -10.67
CA VAL A 21 23.08 3.64 -10.05
C VAL A 21 22.19 4.76 -9.52
N ALA A 22 21.17 5.12 -10.29
CA ALA A 22 20.09 5.96 -9.83
C ALA A 22 19.27 5.15 -8.81
N PHE A 23 19.58 5.30 -7.53
CA PHE A 23 18.71 4.83 -6.45
C PHE A 23 17.46 5.72 -6.45
N SER A 24 16.38 5.25 -7.07
CA SER A 24 15.06 5.82 -6.92
C SER A 24 14.60 5.57 -5.48
N ILE A 25 14.83 6.55 -4.61
CA ILE A 25 14.29 6.58 -3.25
C ILE A 25 12.77 6.75 -3.40
N ASN A 26 12.02 5.65 -3.36
CA ASN A 26 10.58 5.68 -3.16
C ASN A 26 10.35 6.09 -1.70
N ALA A 27 10.35 7.41 -1.45
CA ALA A 27 9.90 7.98 -0.19
C ALA A 27 8.40 7.70 -0.04
N ASN A 28 8.06 6.52 0.49
CA ASN A 28 6.74 6.26 1.02
C ASN A 28 6.64 7.08 2.29
N ALA A 29 6.04 8.27 2.20
CA ALA A 29 5.70 9.07 3.36
C ALA A 29 4.77 8.24 4.25
N ALA A 30 5.35 7.62 5.28
CA ALA A 30 4.60 6.96 6.33
C ALA A 30 3.90 8.06 7.12
N THR A 31 2.68 8.40 6.71
CA THR A 31 1.74 9.17 7.52
C THR A 31 1.67 8.49 8.89
N GLU A 32 1.91 9.26 9.97
CA GLU A 32 1.79 8.82 11.37
C GLU A 32 0.57 7.91 11.50
N SER A 33 0.83 6.60 11.54
CA SER A 33 -0.22 5.63 11.74
C SER A 33 -0.44 5.62 13.24
N LYS A 34 -1.61 6.11 13.68
CA LYS A 34 -2.09 5.89 15.06
C LYS A 34 -1.80 4.42 15.40
N ASP A 35 -1.16 4.17 16.54
CA ASP A 35 -0.76 2.82 16.96
C ASP A 35 -2.02 1.98 17.22
N ILE A 36 -2.46 1.27 16.18
CA ILE A 36 -3.71 0.52 16.16
C ILE A 36 -3.35 -0.93 15.93
N ARG A 37 -3.54 -1.75 16.98
CA ARG A 37 -3.35 -3.19 16.92
C ARG A 37 -4.59 -3.84 16.30
N PHE A 38 -4.42 -4.42 15.10
CA PHE A 38 -5.48 -5.18 14.45
C PHE A 38 -5.50 -6.62 15.00
N VAL A 39 -6.66 -7.07 15.48
CA VAL A 39 -6.88 -8.43 15.97
C VAL A 39 -7.95 -9.08 15.09
N GLY A 40 -7.67 -10.25 14.51
CA GLY A 40 -8.57 -10.96 13.57
C GLY A 40 -7.93 -11.21 12.21
N GLU A 41 -8.73 -11.22 11.14
CA GLU A 41 -8.26 -11.39 9.76
C GLU A 41 -7.46 -10.18 9.27
N THR A 42 -6.16 -10.20 9.58
CA THR A 42 -5.22 -9.12 9.22
C THR A 42 -5.10 -8.91 7.71
N GLN A 43 -5.44 -9.92 6.91
CA GLN A 43 -5.48 -9.84 5.45
C GLN A 43 -6.44 -8.77 4.91
N PHE A 44 -7.37 -8.30 5.74
CA PHE A 44 -8.32 -7.25 5.39
C PHE A 44 -8.22 -6.01 6.27
N ALA A 45 -7.16 -5.89 7.07
CA ALA A 45 -6.93 -4.76 7.96
C ALA A 45 -6.94 -3.39 7.25
N GLY A 46 -6.69 -3.36 5.94
CA GLY A 46 -6.76 -2.14 5.12
C GLY A 46 -8.13 -1.44 5.15
N PHE A 47 -9.23 -2.20 5.24
CA PHE A 47 -10.58 -1.63 5.36
C PHE A 47 -10.78 -0.94 6.71
N CYS A 48 -10.44 -1.62 7.80
CA CYS A 48 -10.53 -1.04 9.13
C CYS A 48 -9.56 0.13 9.31
N LYS A 49 -8.36 0.05 8.73
CA LYS A 49 -7.38 1.16 8.72
C LYS A 49 -7.94 2.40 8.01
N ALA A 50 -8.64 2.22 6.90
CA ALA A 50 -9.28 3.32 6.19
C ALA A 50 -10.30 4.03 7.08
N ILE A 51 -11.14 3.28 7.80
CA ILE A 51 -12.13 3.84 8.73
C ILE A 51 -11.44 4.58 9.88
N VAL A 52 -10.43 3.97 10.52
CA VAL A 52 -9.73 4.58 11.66
C VAL A 52 -9.08 5.92 11.32
N ASN A 53 -8.62 6.07 10.07
CA ASN A 53 -7.96 7.27 9.58
C ASN A 53 -8.89 8.18 8.77
N ASP A 54 -10.17 7.82 8.64
CA ASP A 54 -11.13 8.46 7.73
C ASP A 54 -10.58 8.72 6.32
N ASP A 55 -9.85 7.75 5.77
CA ASP A 55 -9.13 7.88 4.50
C ASP A 55 -9.77 7.06 3.38
N VAL A 56 -10.56 7.74 2.54
CA VAL A 56 -11.20 7.17 1.35
C VAL A 56 -10.19 6.64 0.33
N ARG A 57 -8.97 7.19 0.26
CA ARG A 57 -7.93 6.69 -0.66
C ARG A 57 -7.44 5.32 -0.21
N VAL A 58 -7.24 5.13 1.09
CA VAL A 58 -6.88 3.82 1.66
C VAL A 58 -8.02 2.83 1.48
N LEU A 59 -9.27 3.26 1.62
CA LEU A 59 -10.44 2.42 1.35
C LEU A 59 -10.46 1.95 -0.11
N ARG A 60 -10.33 2.87 -1.07
CA ARG A 60 -10.32 2.56 -2.50
C ARG A 60 -9.15 1.67 -2.90
N SER A 61 -7.98 1.89 -2.33
CA SER A 61 -6.80 1.02 -2.51
C SER A 61 -7.09 -0.39 -2.01
N SER A 62 -7.74 -0.52 -0.85
CA SER A 62 -8.14 -1.81 -0.27
C SER A 62 -9.19 -2.52 -1.13
N LEU A 63 -10.19 -1.81 -1.66
CA LEU A 63 -11.16 -2.36 -2.61
C LEU A 63 -10.46 -2.91 -3.87
N SER A 64 -9.57 -2.12 -4.47
CA SER A 64 -8.84 -2.50 -5.69
C SER A 64 -7.97 -3.75 -5.49
N ARG A 65 -7.23 -3.82 -4.39
CA ARG A 65 -6.34 -4.96 -4.07
C ARG A 65 -7.10 -6.27 -3.81
N ASN A 66 -8.41 -6.19 -3.55
CA ASN A 66 -9.25 -7.33 -3.26
C ASN A 66 -10.15 -7.74 -4.44
N VAL A 67 -10.04 -7.08 -5.59
CA VAL A 67 -10.65 -7.55 -6.83
C VAL A 67 -10.01 -8.87 -7.26
N GLY A 68 -10.82 -9.82 -7.69
CA GLY A 68 -10.43 -11.20 -8.01
C GLY A 68 -10.29 -12.10 -6.79
N ARG A 69 -10.23 -11.54 -5.57
CA ARG A 69 -10.16 -12.30 -4.32
C ARG A 69 -11.48 -12.35 -3.57
N ILE A 70 -12.14 -11.20 -3.42
CA ILE A 70 -13.45 -11.08 -2.75
C ILE A 70 -14.58 -10.97 -3.79
N GLY A 71 -14.36 -10.24 -4.89
CA GLY A 71 -15.37 -10.03 -5.94
C GLY A 71 -14.73 -9.68 -7.29
N ALA A 72 -15.49 -9.75 -8.37
CA ALA A 72 -15.01 -9.53 -9.74
C ALA A 72 -14.75 -8.05 -10.08
N SER A 73 -15.20 -7.11 -9.25
CA SER A 73 -14.97 -5.67 -9.43
C SER A 73 -14.89 -4.93 -8.09
N GLN A 74 -14.37 -3.70 -8.07
CA GLN A 74 -14.34 -2.89 -6.84
C GLN A 74 -15.73 -2.67 -6.23
N ARG A 75 -16.75 -2.51 -7.09
CA ARG A 75 -18.14 -2.35 -6.66
C ARG A 75 -18.67 -3.62 -6.01
N GLU A 76 -18.35 -4.79 -6.58
CA GLU A 76 -18.76 -6.05 -5.99
C GLU A 76 -18.03 -6.33 -4.67
N VAL A 77 -16.72 -6.06 -4.62
CA VAL A 77 -15.95 -6.13 -3.37
C VAL A 77 -16.59 -5.24 -2.31
N LEU A 78 -16.94 -4.00 -2.63
CA LEU A 78 -17.63 -3.09 -1.70
C LEU A 78 -18.92 -3.71 -1.17
N ARG A 79 -19.81 -4.15 -2.07
CA ARG A 79 -21.08 -4.80 -1.71
C ARG A 79 -20.89 -6.00 -0.78
N MET A 80 -19.88 -6.82 -1.04
CA MET A 80 -19.59 -8.02 -0.25
C MET A 80 -18.98 -7.69 1.12
N VAL A 81 -18.11 -6.69 1.22
CA VAL A 81 -17.52 -6.32 2.53
C VAL A 81 -18.49 -5.52 3.40
N THR A 82 -19.52 -4.91 2.83
CA THR A 82 -20.57 -4.18 3.56
C THR A 82 -21.87 -4.95 3.75
N SER A 83 -21.96 -6.22 3.30
CA SER A 83 -23.16 -7.04 3.55
C SER A 83 -23.33 -7.38 5.03
N GLU A 84 -24.49 -7.94 5.41
CA GLU A 84 -24.77 -8.34 6.79
C GLU A 84 -23.74 -9.34 7.34
N GLU A 85 -23.31 -10.30 6.52
CA GLU A 85 -22.24 -11.27 6.82
C GLU A 85 -20.87 -10.80 6.30
N GLY A 86 -20.75 -9.49 6.03
CA GLY A 86 -19.56 -8.89 5.48
C GLY A 86 -18.42 -8.77 6.48
N LEU A 87 -17.46 -7.92 6.16
CA LEU A 87 -16.30 -7.73 7.01
C LEU A 87 -16.68 -6.97 8.28
N THR A 88 -16.03 -7.32 9.40
CA THR A 88 -16.19 -6.61 10.66
C THR A 88 -14.87 -6.01 11.14
N CYS A 89 -14.96 -4.83 11.73
CA CYS A 89 -13.88 -4.13 12.42
C CYS A 89 -14.25 -4.05 13.90
N ASN A 90 -13.46 -4.70 14.76
CA ASN A 90 -13.72 -4.77 16.20
C ASN A 90 -15.13 -5.33 16.54
N GLY A 91 -15.62 -6.29 15.76
CA GLY A 91 -16.95 -6.89 15.95
C GLY A 91 -18.13 -6.08 15.40
N SER A 92 -17.89 -4.87 14.88
CA SER A 92 -18.91 -4.04 14.21
C SER A 92 -18.74 -4.11 12.70
N SER A 93 -19.83 -4.02 11.92
CA SER A 93 -19.74 -3.89 10.45
C SER A 93 -19.00 -2.60 10.06
N LEU A 94 -18.46 -2.52 8.84
CA LEU A 94 -17.73 -1.32 8.37
C LEU A 94 -18.55 -0.04 8.53
N ILE A 95 -19.83 -0.06 8.16
CA ILE A 95 -20.71 1.11 8.21
C ILE A 95 -20.89 1.55 9.66
N LYS A 96 -21.27 0.63 10.55
CA LYS A 96 -21.47 0.93 11.97
C LYS A 96 -20.18 1.41 12.63
N PHE A 97 -19.05 0.77 12.34
CA PHE A 97 -17.77 1.14 12.89
C PHE A 97 -17.30 2.52 12.39
N SER A 98 -17.62 2.89 11.15
CA SER A 98 -17.33 4.24 10.64
C SER A 98 -18.15 5.33 11.32
N GLU A 99 -19.41 5.05 11.64
CA GLU A 99 -20.27 5.96 12.42
C GLU A 99 -19.76 6.13 13.85
N GLU A 100 -19.47 5.02 14.54
CA GLU A 100 -18.92 5.01 15.93
C GLU A 100 -17.60 5.78 16.06
N ARG A 101 -16.83 5.90 14.97
CA ARG A 101 -15.52 6.57 14.93
C ARG A 101 -15.57 7.99 14.36
N HIS A 102 -16.75 8.48 13.96
CA HIS A 102 -16.90 9.76 13.25
C HIS A 102 -15.99 9.84 12.01
N ALA A 103 -15.93 8.75 11.25
CA ALA A 103 -15.22 8.69 9.98
C ALA A 103 -16.16 9.12 8.85
N ASP A 104 -16.49 10.41 8.81
CA ASP A 104 -17.58 10.95 7.99
C ASP A 104 -17.35 10.71 6.49
N ALA A 105 -16.13 10.92 6.00
CA ALA A 105 -15.83 10.76 4.57
C ALA A 105 -15.90 9.30 4.12
N VAL A 106 -15.39 8.39 4.95
CA VAL A 106 -15.49 6.95 4.71
C VAL A 106 -16.93 6.46 4.88
N HIS A 107 -17.65 6.93 5.89
CA HIS A 107 -19.04 6.57 6.12
C HIS A 107 -19.94 6.96 4.93
N GLU A 108 -19.80 8.20 4.44
CA GLU A 108 -20.50 8.68 3.25
C GLU A 108 -20.13 7.83 2.02
N TYR A 109 -18.84 7.49 1.84
CA TYR A 109 -18.42 6.65 0.74
C TYR A 109 -19.04 5.25 0.78
N LEU A 110 -19.08 4.64 1.97
CA LEU A 110 -19.63 3.31 2.17
C LEU A 110 -21.13 3.30 1.87
N THR A 111 -21.88 4.25 2.43
CA THR A 111 -23.35 4.29 2.34
C THR A 111 -23.88 4.79 0.99
N SER A 112 -23.14 5.66 0.29
CA SER A 112 -23.56 6.15 -1.04
C SER A 112 -23.40 5.11 -2.16
N ARG A 113 -22.69 4.01 -1.89
CA ARG A 113 -22.30 3.03 -2.93
C ARG A 113 -22.49 1.56 -2.53
N SER A 114 -22.90 1.27 -1.29
CA SER A 114 -23.29 -0.06 -0.81
C SER A 114 -24.65 -0.48 -1.35
#